data_AF-A0A532T9X0-F1
#
_entry.id   AF-A0A532T9X0-F1
#
_cell.length_a   1.000
_cell.length_b   1.000
_cell.length_c   1.000
_cell.angle_alpha   90.00
_cell.angle_beta   90.00
_cell.angle_gamma   90.00
#
_symmetry.space_group_name_H-M   'P 1'
#
loop_
_entity.id
_entity.type
_entity.pdbx_description
1 polymer ?
#
loop_
_entity_poly.entity_id
_entity_poly.type
_entity_poly.pdbx_seq_one_letter_code
_entity_poly.pdbx_strand_id
1 'polypeptide(L)'
;MVKKKVLRIIAIIFPIIGLIHGLISYSSTIFFTWLLIGLWIIFTMKIFENIKRHREFNSPHNTAFFVILPLFIGIFYSIWGSFTGLLGESLIGGVYFSLWSLIFAFPFIMYGLYSLYRCFKKYNVIYFGKKSVKARMLGYILSFSVLILIIAYWITFYNFTLLDLNLLLLFIAIVLILIVFGFTSTGSSIPTLTRDYIAERTRRINNLTTPSTQRQRVHTTRTTNTSPSTRTTTRTTRSRTQSSRTTPTSHRQTARTRTTNTTRTTRVKPTSKVRDLNKYKPRASYLTVDDFKCIFCFNLPKLPGDRGRGIVVCPNCRYPAHADEFKDWMRTSNLCSRCSAVIPSGFRRNPRIVSVKNYLIIYRHFLKKKR
;
A
#
# COMPACT_ATOMS: atom_id res chain seq x y z
N MET A 1 -13.93 8.74 11.02
CA MET A 1 -14.30 9.60 9.89
C MET A 1 -14.68 10.95 10.45
N VAL A 2 -14.05 12.03 9.99
CA VAL A 2 -14.50 13.37 10.37
C VAL A 2 -15.85 13.59 9.69
N LYS A 3 -16.90 13.85 10.46
CA LYS A 3 -18.23 14.10 9.89
C LYS A 3 -18.11 15.34 8.99
N LYS A 4 -18.60 15.28 7.74
CA LYS A 4 -18.61 16.43 6.81
C LYS A 4 -19.19 17.69 7.46
N LYS A 5 -20.11 17.52 8.41
CA LYS A 5 -20.68 18.59 9.25
C LYS A 5 -19.61 19.37 10.03
N VAL A 6 -18.63 18.70 10.64
CA VAL A 6 -17.56 19.35 11.42
C VAL A 6 -16.66 20.21 10.53
N LEU A 7 -16.27 19.69 9.36
CA LEU A 7 -15.46 20.47 8.41
C LEU A 7 -16.21 21.71 7.90
N ARG A 8 -17.52 21.59 7.63
CA ARG A 8 -18.36 22.74 7.27
C ARG A 8 -18.46 23.77 8.39
N ILE A 9 -18.61 23.32 9.63
CA ILE A 9 -18.67 24.21 10.81
C ILE A 9 -17.37 25.02 10.92
N ILE A 10 -16.21 24.36 10.85
CA ILE A 10 -14.90 25.04 10.90
C ILE A 10 -14.76 26.03 9.74
N ALA A 11 -15.16 25.64 8.53
CA ALA A 11 -15.10 26.49 7.35
C ALA A 11 -16.02 27.72 7.41
N ILE A 12 -17.02 27.74 8.31
CA ILE A 12 -17.93 28.89 8.50
C ILE A 12 -17.49 29.74 9.69
N ILE A 13 -17.11 29.12 10.81
CA ILE A 13 -16.75 29.82 12.05
C ILE A 13 -15.50 30.68 11.86
N PHE A 14 -14.43 30.15 11.26
CA PHE A 14 -13.17 30.89 11.13
C PHE A 14 -13.28 32.15 10.24
N PRO A 15 -14.00 32.13 9.10
CA PRO A 15 -14.31 33.36 8.37
C PRO A 15 -15.14 34.36 9.17
N ILE A 16 -16.13 33.92 9.96
CA ILE A 16 -16.93 34.82 10.81
C ILE A 16 -16.05 35.50 11.86
N ILE A 17 -15.23 34.73 12.57
CA ILE A 17 -14.27 35.26 13.55
C ILE A 17 -13.31 36.24 12.86
N GLY A 18 -12.76 35.84 11.72
CA GLY A 18 -11.87 36.69 10.92
C GLY A 18 -12.55 37.99 10.50
N LEU A 19 -13.82 37.96 10.12
CA LEU A 19 -14.59 39.13 9.71
C LEU A 19 -14.84 40.07 10.89
N ILE A 20 -15.24 39.53 12.04
CA ILE A 20 -15.43 40.31 13.28
C ILE A 20 -14.12 40.99 13.68
N HIS A 21 -13.03 40.23 13.81
CA HIS A 21 -11.73 40.78 14.20
C HIS A 21 -11.14 41.73 13.16
N GLY A 22 -11.28 41.40 11.87
CA GLY A 22 -10.81 42.24 10.78
C GLY A 22 -11.52 43.60 10.73
N LEU A 23 -12.82 43.63 11.04
CA LEU A 23 -13.60 44.87 11.16
C LEU A 23 -13.20 45.67 12.41
N ILE A 24 -13.05 45.02 13.56
CA ILE A 24 -12.67 45.69 14.82
C ILE A 24 -11.29 46.36 14.70
N SER A 25 -10.33 45.66 14.10
CA SER A 25 -8.95 46.13 13.96
C SER A 25 -8.67 46.87 12.64
N TYR A 26 -9.69 47.07 11.79
CA TYR A 26 -9.57 47.66 10.44
C TYR A 26 -8.41 47.07 9.62
N SER A 27 -8.20 45.75 9.71
CA SER A 27 -7.04 45.09 9.11
C SER A 27 -7.42 43.82 8.35
N SER A 28 -7.12 43.81 7.06
CA SER A 28 -7.29 42.64 6.20
C SER A 28 -6.33 41.49 6.57
N THR A 29 -5.16 41.79 7.11
CA THR A 29 -4.17 40.76 7.51
C THR A 29 -4.68 39.92 8.67
N ILE A 30 -5.40 40.52 9.61
CA ILE A 30 -6.04 39.81 10.74
C ILE A 30 -7.17 38.91 10.23
N PHE A 31 -7.98 39.38 9.27
CA PHE A 31 -9.00 38.55 8.62
C PHE A 31 -8.37 37.31 7.96
N PHE A 32 -7.34 37.49 7.12
CA PHE A 32 -6.67 36.40 6.43
C PHE A 32 -5.99 35.43 7.39
N THR A 33 -5.46 35.91 8.51
CA THR A 33 -4.87 35.06 9.55
C THR A 33 -5.88 34.02 10.05
N TRP A 34 -7.08 34.46 10.47
CA TRP A 34 -8.12 33.55 10.96
C TRP A 34 -8.61 32.59 9.86
N LEU A 35 -8.77 33.09 8.64
CA LEU A 35 -9.13 32.26 7.48
C LEU A 35 -8.12 31.12 7.29
N LEU A 36 -6.82 31.44 7.32
CA LEU A 36 -5.74 30.49 7.13
C LEU A 36 -5.65 29.50 8.29
N ILE A 37 -5.83 29.94 9.54
CA ILE A 37 -5.90 29.00 10.67
C ILE A 37 -7.04 27.98 10.46
N GLY A 38 -8.22 28.43 10.01
CA GLY A 38 -9.34 27.55 9.70
C GLY A 38 -9.01 26.54 8.59
N LEU A 39 -8.40 27.01 7.49
CA LEU A 39 -7.95 26.15 6.39
C LEU A 39 -6.90 25.15 6.85
N TRP A 40 -5.97 25.57 7.70
CA TRP A 40 -4.94 24.71 8.28
C TRP A 40 -5.57 23.59 9.10
N ILE A 41 -6.52 23.89 9.99
CA ILE A 41 -7.19 22.88 10.81
C ILE A 41 -7.91 21.85 9.92
N ILE A 42 -8.68 22.31 8.93
CA ILE A 42 -9.38 21.44 7.97
C ILE A 42 -8.38 20.50 7.27
N PHE A 43 -7.27 21.07 6.83
CA PHE A 43 -6.23 20.33 6.12
C PHE A 43 -5.54 19.30 7.03
N THR A 44 -5.13 19.69 8.23
CA THR A 44 -4.54 18.84 9.25
C THR A 44 -5.44 17.66 9.58
N MET A 45 -6.73 17.91 9.83
CA MET A 45 -7.72 16.86 10.06
C MET A 45 -7.81 15.88 8.87
N LYS A 46 -7.78 16.41 7.63
CA LYS A 46 -7.83 15.60 6.42
C LYS A 46 -6.59 14.72 6.26
N ILE A 47 -5.40 15.26 6.54
CA ILE A 47 -4.15 14.50 6.55
C ILE A 47 -4.20 13.39 7.58
N PHE A 48 -4.57 13.68 8.83
CA PHE A 48 -4.63 12.66 9.88
C PHE A 48 -5.67 11.57 9.58
N GLU A 49 -6.82 11.94 9.01
CA GLU A 49 -7.81 10.96 8.55
C GLU A 49 -7.23 10.04 7.47
N ASN A 50 -6.53 10.61 6.49
CA ASN A 50 -5.89 9.83 5.43
C ASN A 50 -4.74 8.96 5.96
N ILE A 51 -3.91 9.47 6.87
CA ILE A 51 -2.85 8.69 7.53
C ILE A 51 -3.47 7.52 8.30
N LYS A 52 -4.51 7.77 9.11
CA LYS A 52 -5.21 6.72 9.87
C LYS A 52 -5.75 5.65 8.94
N ARG A 53 -6.42 6.05 7.86
CA ARG A 53 -6.93 5.11 6.84
C ARG A 53 -5.80 4.30 6.20
N HIS A 54 -4.68 4.91 5.86
CA HIS A 54 -3.57 4.16 5.26
C HIS A 54 -2.87 3.23 6.26
N ARG A 55 -2.75 3.63 7.53
CA ARG A 55 -2.23 2.78 8.61
C ARG A 55 -3.12 1.56 8.85
N GLU A 56 -4.43 1.73 8.86
CA GLU A 56 -5.42 0.65 9.03
C GLU A 56 -5.22 -0.46 7.98
N PHE A 57 -4.86 -0.09 6.74
CA PHE A 57 -4.61 -1.04 5.65
C PHE A 57 -3.12 -1.38 5.45
N ASN A 58 -2.21 -0.89 6.30
CA ASN A 58 -0.76 -0.96 6.12
C ASN A 58 -0.29 -0.50 4.73
N SER A 59 -1.00 0.47 4.15
CA SER A 59 -0.74 0.98 2.81
C SER A 59 0.43 1.97 2.85
N PRO A 60 1.38 1.90 1.91
CA PRO A 60 2.43 2.90 1.82
C PRO A 60 1.83 4.29 1.52
N HIS A 61 2.46 5.34 2.03
CA HIS A 61 2.08 6.73 1.75
C HIS A 61 2.63 7.20 0.39
N ASN A 62 2.49 6.37 -0.66
CA ASN A 62 3.03 6.63 -1.99
C ASN A 62 1.98 7.16 -2.98
N THR A 63 1.04 7.97 -2.49
CA THR A 63 0.05 8.66 -3.32
C THR A 63 0.45 10.12 -3.50
N ALA A 64 0.05 10.75 -4.60
CA ALA A 64 0.26 12.18 -4.84
C ALA A 64 -0.20 13.06 -3.66
N PHE A 65 -1.28 12.67 -2.97
CA PHE A 65 -1.76 13.35 -1.76
C PHE A 65 -0.71 13.45 -0.65
N PHE A 66 0.15 12.46 -0.45
CA PHE A 66 1.16 12.50 0.63
C PHE A 66 2.48 13.08 0.18
N VAL A 67 2.80 12.96 -1.11
CA VAL A 67 4.08 13.40 -1.66
C VAL A 67 4.07 14.89 -2.00
N ILE A 68 3.00 15.36 -2.63
CA ILE A 68 2.92 16.74 -3.17
C ILE A 68 2.26 17.67 -2.15
N LEU A 69 1.11 17.26 -1.61
CA LEU A 69 0.22 18.18 -0.91
C LEU A 69 0.81 18.74 0.41
N PRO A 70 1.47 17.95 1.27
CA PRO A 70 2.07 18.50 2.49
C PRO A 70 3.19 19.49 2.15
N LEU A 71 4.02 19.17 1.16
CA LEU A 71 5.09 20.06 0.73
C LEU A 71 4.55 21.38 0.20
N PHE A 72 3.51 21.31 -0.66
CA PHE A 72 2.82 22.49 -1.17
C PHE A 72 2.23 23.36 -0.05
N ILE A 73 1.54 22.74 0.91
CA ILE A 73 0.96 23.47 2.05
C ILE A 73 2.06 24.07 2.93
N GLY A 74 3.15 23.35 3.20
CA GLY A 74 4.28 23.88 3.96
C GLY A 74 4.88 25.14 3.32
N ILE A 75 5.10 25.11 2.00
CA ILE A 75 5.59 26.26 1.24
C ILE A 75 4.57 27.41 1.28
N PHE A 76 3.29 27.12 1.05
CA PHE A 76 2.21 28.11 1.08
C PHE A 76 2.16 28.84 2.43
N TYR A 77 2.18 28.12 3.55
CA TYR A 77 2.16 28.75 4.89
C TYR A 77 3.45 29.48 5.25
N SER A 78 4.60 29.12 4.64
CA SER A 78 5.85 29.87 4.83
C SER A 78 5.75 31.22 4.12
N ILE A 79 5.39 31.22 2.84
CA ILE A 79 5.23 32.44 2.02
C ILE A 79 4.16 33.36 2.60
N TRP A 80 3.04 32.78 3.02
CA TRP A 80 1.91 33.59 3.51
C TRP A 80 2.10 34.11 4.93
N GLY A 81 3.09 33.61 5.68
CA GLY A 81 3.39 34.07 7.03
C GLY A 81 3.67 35.58 7.10
N SER A 82 4.37 36.12 6.10
CA SER A 82 4.68 37.55 5.99
C SER A 82 3.45 38.44 5.82
N PHE A 83 2.29 37.88 5.46
CA PHE A 83 1.04 38.62 5.24
C PHE A 83 0.02 38.41 6.36
N THR A 84 0.42 37.76 7.46
CA THR A 84 -0.46 37.50 8.60
C THR A 84 -0.30 38.57 9.67
N GLY A 85 -1.41 38.96 10.30
CA GLY A 85 -1.43 40.00 11.34
C GLY A 85 -1.15 39.46 12.74
N LEU A 86 -1.01 38.14 12.91
CA LEU A 86 -0.74 37.48 14.19
C LEU A 86 0.38 36.46 14.03
N LEU A 87 1.27 36.36 15.01
CA LEU A 87 2.36 35.37 15.07
C LEU A 87 3.41 35.49 13.94
N GLY A 88 3.36 36.57 13.16
CA GLY A 88 4.27 36.85 12.05
C GLY A 88 5.58 37.52 12.46
N GLU A 89 5.74 37.87 13.74
CA GLU A 89 6.97 38.46 14.28
C GLU A 89 8.15 37.49 14.14
N SER A 90 9.31 38.02 13.75
CA SER A 90 10.52 37.21 13.63
C SER A 90 11.08 36.90 15.01
N LEU A 91 11.28 35.61 15.28
CA LEU A 91 11.89 35.09 16.50
C LEU A 91 13.42 35.24 16.49
N ILE A 92 14.02 35.44 15.31
CA ILE A 92 15.46 35.55 15.11
C ILE A 92 15.76 36.83 14.32
N GLY A 93 16.75 37.61 14.77
CA GLY A 93 17.22 38.80 14.05
C GLY A 93 18.02 38.43 12.81
N GLY A 94 17.79 39.14 11.69
CA GLY A 94 18.54 39.01 10.43
C GLY A 94 17.99 38.00 9.43
N VAL A 95 17.14 37.06 9.83
CA VAL A 95 16.48 36.08 8.95
C VAL A 95 15.01 35.97 9.39
N TYR A 96 14.07 35.90 8.44
CA TYR A 96 12.65 35.78 8.78
C TYR A 96 12.36 34.36 9.28
N PHE A 97 12.03 34.24 10.56
CA PHE A 97 11.60 32.99 11.17
C PHE A 97 10.55 33.27 12.24
N SER A 98 9.28 33.07 11.91
CA SER A 98 8.17 33.42 12.79
C SER A 98 7.50 32.22 13.46
N LEU A 99 6.79 32.48 14.55
CA LEU A 99 6.01 31.44 15.24
C LEU A 99 4.92 30.86 14.32
N TRP A 100 4.35 31.69 13.43
CA TRP A 100 3.47 31.25 12.36
C TRP A 100 4.11 30.14 11.52
N SER A 101 5.32 30.42 11.02
CA SER A 101 6.08 29.53 10.18
C SER A 101 6.42 28.22 10.91
N LEU A 102 6.77 28.31 12.19
CA LEU A 102 7.06 27.13 13.03
C LEU A 102 5.82 26.24 13.27
N ILE A 103 4.65 26.82 13.53
CA ILE A 103 3.45 26.04 13.86
C ILE A 103 2.79 25.50 12.58
N PHE A 104 2.65 26.35 11.56
CA PHE A 104 1.78 26.06 10.43
C PHE A 104 2.52 25.48 9.23
N ALA A 105 3.75 25.92 8.95
CA ALA A 105 4.51 25.48 7.79
C ALA A 105 5.44 24.29 8.09
N PHE A 106 6.23 24.40 9.16
CA PHE A 106 7.31 23.46 9.47
C PHE A 106 6.87 21.98 9.54
N PRO A 107 5.76 21.60 10.20
CA PRO A 107 5.33 20.20 10.27
C PRO A 107 5.08 19.58 8.89
N PHE A 108 4.56 20.38 7.96
CA PHE A 108 4.26 19.92 6.60
C PHE A 108 5.48 19.93 5.69
N ILE A 109 6.40 20.89 5.87
CA ILE A 109 7.73 20.86 5.22
C ILE A 109 8.46 19.58 5.61
N MET A 110 8.53 19.26 6.91
CA MET A 110 9.21 18.06 7.39
C MET A 110 8.56 16.77 6.86
N TYR A 111 7.23 16.71 6.87
CA TYR A 111 6.51 15.56 6.30
C TYR A 111 6.70 15.45 4.77
N GLY A 112 6.70 16.58 4.07
CA GLY A 112 6.93 16.68 2.63
C GLY A 112 8.33 16.21 2.24
N LEU A 113 9.36 16.71 2.94
CA LEU A 113 10.76 16.28 2.78
C LEU A 113 10.92 14.79 3.05
N TYR A 114 10.32 14.26 4.12
CA TYR A 114 10.33 12.83 4.40
C TYR A 114 9.69 12.00 3.28
N SER A 115 8.57 12.47 2.75
CA SER A 115 7.87 11.81 1.64
C SER A 115 8.68 11.87 0.34
N LEU A 116 9.31 13.01 0.06
CA LEU A 116 10.20 13.22 -1.08
C LEU A 116 11.44 12.31 -1.00
N TYR A 117 12.11 12.26 0.15
CA TYR A 117 13.20 11.32 0.42
C TYR A 117 12.79 9.86 0.13
N ARG A 118 11.58 9.48 0.57
CA ARG A 118 11.05 8.14 0.29
C ARG A 118 10.76 7.89 -1.19
N CYS A 119 10.52 8.92 -2.00
CA CYS A 119 10.37 8.77 -3.45
C CYS A 119 11.65 8.26 -4.11
N PHE A 120 12.82 8.64 -3.60
CA PHE A 120 14.10 8.20 -4.12
C PHE A 120 14.54 6.84 -3.55
N LYS A 121 14.34 6.65 -2.23
CA LYS A 121 14.86 5.47 -1.51
C LYS A 121 13.90 4.27 -1.46
N LYS A 122 12.59 4.49 -1.33
CA LYS A 122 11.64 3.42 -0.95
C LYS A 122 10.52 3.19 -1.96
N TYR A 123 9.99 4.23 -2.58
CA TYR A 123 8.87 4.12 -3.50
C TYR A 123 9.39 3.81 -4.91
N ASN A 124 8.78 2.83 -5.56
CA ASN A 124 9.03 2.57 -6.99
C ASN A 124 8.08 3.37 -7.87
N VAL A 125 6.82 3.46 -7.42
CA VAL A 125 5.74 4.15 -8.11
C VAL A 125 4.95 5.02 -7.14
N ILE A 126 4.44 6.13 -7.68
CA ILE A 126 3.52 7.03 -6.99
C ILE A 126 2.19 7.02 -7.72
N TYR A 127 1.11 6.87 -6.96
CA TYR A 127 -0.24 6.74 -7.50
C TYR A 127 -0.95 8.10 -7.57
N PHE A 128 -1.49 8.38 -8.75
CA PHE A 128 -2.40 9.48 -9.07
C PHE A 128 -3.79 8.90 -9.36
N GLY A 129 -4.54 8.62 -8.28
CA GLY A 129 -5.82 7.92 -8.40
C GLY A 129 -5.63 6.54 -9.03
N LYS A 130 -5.99 6.41 -10.31
CA LYS A 130 -5.87 5.16 -11.08
C LYS A 130 -4.57 5.04 -11.88
N LYS A 131 -3.84 6.13 -12.09
CA LYS A 131 -2.57 6.15 -12.85
C LYS A 131 -1.38 6.03 -11.89
N SER A 132 -0.28 5.48 -12.38
CA SER A 132 0.97 5.37 -11.62
C SER A 132 2.12 6.00 -12.40
N VAL A 133 2.97 6.77 -11.71
CA VAL A 133 4.17 7.39 -12.26
C VAL A 133 5.39 6.84 -11.53
N LYS A 134 6.55 6.74 -12.20
CA LYS A 134 7.80 6.33 -11.56
C LYS A 134 8.14 7.33 -10.44
N ALA A 135 8.38 6.82 -9.23
CA ALA A 135 8.55 7.66 -8.05
C ALA A 135 9.76 8.59 -8.15
N ARG A 136 10.89 8.10 -8.66
CA ARG A 136 12.10 8.91 -8.88
C ARG A 136 11.89 10.05 -9.86
N MET A 137 11.21 9.77 -10.99
CA MET A 137 10.89 10.80 -11.99
C MET A 137 10.05 11.90 -11.36
N LEU A 138 8.99 11.53 -10.62
CA LEU A 138 8.19 12.54 -9.90
C LEU A 138 8.99 13.26 -8.82
N GLY A 139 9.85 12.55 -8.09
CA GLY A 139 10.73 13.12 -7.07
C GLY A 139 11.65 14.21 -7.65
N TYR A 140 12.28 13.96 -8.80
CA TYR A 140 13.09 14.97 -9.50
C TYR A 140 12.25 16.17 -9.95
N ILE A 141 11.13 15.92 -10.64
CA ILE A 141 10.23 16.99 -11.12
C ILE A 141 9.76 17.86 -9.95
N LEU A 142 9.34 17.24 -8.85
CA LEU A 142 8.86 17.95 -7.66
C LEU A 142 10.00 18.73 -6.99
N SER A 143 11.19 18.14 -6.88
CA SER A 143 12.36 18.82 -6.30
C SER A 143 12.74 20.07 -7.09
N PHE A 144 12.89 19.95 -8.42
CA PHE A 144 13.20 21.09 -9.28
C PHE A 144 12.09 22.14 -9.26
N SER A 145 10.81 21.72 -9.32
CA SER A 145 9.67 22.64 -9.24
C SER A 145 9.68 23.44 -7.94
N VAL A 146 10.02 22.83 -6.81
CA VAL A 146 10.09 23.53 -5.52
C VAL A 146 11.28 24.48 -5.47
N LEU A 147 12.46 24.07 -5.96
CA LEU A 147 13.63 24.96 -6.04
C LEU A 147 13.34 26.20 -6.89
N ILE A 148 12.74 26.01 -8.07
CA ILE A 148 12.35 27.12 -8.95
C ILE A 148 11.38 28.05 -8.23
N LEU A 149 10.38 27.51 -7.52
CA LEU A 149 9.41 28.31 -6.79
C LEU A 149 10.06 29.11 -5.66
N ILE A 150 10.97 28.52 -4.88
CA ILE A 150 11.69 29.21 -3.81
C ILE A 150 12.57 30.33 -4.39
N ILE A 151 13.32 30.06 -5.46
CA ILE A 151 14.15 31.06 -6.13
C ILE A 151 13.28 32.20 -6.69
N ALA A 152 12.18 31.88 -7.37
CA ALA A 152 11.26 32.88 -7.90
C ALA A 152 10.67 33.76 -6.78
N TYR A 153 10.27 33.14 -5.66
CA TYR A 153 9.82 33.87 -4.48
C TYR A 153 10.88 34.83 -3.95
N TRP A 154 12.11 34.37 -3.74
CA TRP A 154 13.18 35.23 -3.26
C TRP A 154 13.50 36.36 -4.25
N ILE A 155 13.50 36.10 -5.57
CA ILE A 155 13.70 37.15 -6.58
C ILE A 155 12.58 38.20 -6.50
N THR A 156 11.32 37.78 -6.42
CA THR A 156 10.17 38.70 -6.39
C THR A 156 10.12 39.54 -5.11
N PHE A 157 10.49 38.96 -3.96
CA PHE A 157 10.36 39.60 -2.65
C PHE A 157 11.69 40.05 -2.03
N TYR A 158 12.79 39.98 -2.79
CA TYR A 158 14.16 40.29 -2.32
C TYR A 158 14.27 41.63 -1.59
N ASN A 159 13.55 42.66 -2.07
CA ASN A 159 13.58 44.01 -1.50
C ASN A 159 12.59 44.23 -0.34
N PHE A 160 11.64 43.31 -0.14
CA PHE A 160 10.50 43.52 0.76
C PHE A 160 10.55 42.63 2.01
N THR A 161 11.29 41.54 1.97
CA THR A 161 11.34 40.56 3.08
C THR A 161 12.75 40.07 3.31
N LEU A 162 13.14 39.96 4.59
CA LEU A 162 14.31 39.19 4.99
C LEU A 162 14.21 37.76 4.47
N LEU A 163 15.37 37.13 4.21
CA LEU A 163 15.44 35.75 3.77
C LEU A 163 14.65 34.84 4.73
N ASP A 164 13.70 34.05 4.24
CA ASP A 164 12.91 33.13 5.08
C ASP A 164 13.72 31.87 5.42
N LEU A 165 13.92 31.62 6.72
CA LEU A 165 14.74 30.51 7.21
C LEU A 165 14.12 29.14 6.87
N ASN A 166 12.80 28.99 6.91
CA ASN A 166 12.14 27.73 6.58
C ASN A 166 12.31 27.38 5.11
N LEU A 167 12.15 28.37 4.22
CA LEU A 167 12.38 28.19 2.79
C LEU A 167 13.86 27.94 2.49
N LEU A 168 14.78 28.59 3.22
CA LEU A 168 16.21 28.35 3.09
C LEU A 168 16.59 26.92 3.50
N LEU A 169 16.10 26.45 4.65
CA LEU A 169 16.31 25.08 5.12
C LEU A 169 15.71 24.06 4.14
N LEU A 170 14.52 24.34 3.60
CA LEU A 170 13.89 23.52 2.57
C LEU A 170 14.74 23.47 1.29
N PHE A 171 15.26 24.61 0.84
CA PHE A 171 16.14 24.71 -0.32
C PHE A 171 17.40 23.85 -0.13
N ILE A 172 18.12 24.04 0.98
CA ILE A 172 19.33 23.27 1.31
C ILE A 172 19.02 21.78 1.39
N ALA A 173 17.93 21.39 2.06
CA ALA A 173 17.54 20.00 2.19
C ALA A 173 17.22 19.34 0.84
N ILE A 174 16.53 20.03 -0.07
CA ILE A 174 16.23 19.52 -1.41
C ILE A 174 17.51 19.38 -2.23
N VAL A 175 18.40 20.39 -2.21
CA VAL A 175 19.70 20.31 -2.90
C VAL A 175 20.50 19.12 -2.39
N LEU A 176 20.56 18.91 -1.08
CA LEU A 176 21.26 17.76 -0.48
C LEU A 176 20.63 16.43 -0.92
N ILE A 177 19.30 16.32 -0.93
CA ILE A 177 18.61 15.13 -1.45
C ILE A 177 18.98 14.89 -2.92
N LEU A 178 18.98 15.93 -3.76
CA LEU A 178 19.33 15.83 -5.18
C LEU A 178 20.78 15.43 -5.39
N ILE A 179 21.72 15.96 -4.61
CA ILE A 179 23.14 15.57 -4.68
C ILE A 179 23.28 14.11 -4.28
N VAL A 180 22.76 13.73 -3.11
CA VAL A 180 22.87 12.36 -2.61
C VAL A 180 22.30 11.37 -3.61
N PHE A 181 21.08 11.55 -4.09
CA PHE A 181 20.42 10.59 -4.98
C PHE A 181 20.72 10.78 -6.47
N GLY A 182 21.23 11.94 -6.87
CA GLY A 182 21.70 12.22 -8.23
C GLY A 182 23.07 11.62 -8.52
N PHE A 183 24.00 11.70 -7.55
CA PHE A 183 25.35 11.13 -7.68
C PHE A 183 25.44 9.67 -7.21
N THR A 184 24.69 9.27 -6.18
CA THR A 184 24.65 7.85 -5.80
C THR A 184 23.60 7.11 -6.63
N SER A 185 24.03 6.58 -7.78
CA SER A 185 23.29 5.59 -8.57
C SER A 185 23.13 4.29 -7.78
N THR A 186 22.37 4.32 -6.69
CA THR A 186 22.00 3.11 -5.97
C THR A 186 20.64 2.65 -6.48
N GLY A 187 20.64 1.54 -7.21
CA GLY A 187 19.44 0.80 -7.55
C GLY A 187 18.59 0.63 -6.30
N SER A 188 17.28 0.84 -6.41
CA SER A 188 16.37 0.63 -5.28
C SER A 188 16.57 -0.79 -4.76
N SER A 189 17.18 -0.95 -3.59
CA SER A 189 17.23 -2.23 -2.89
C SER A 189 15.81 -2.51 -2.44
N ILE A 190 15.06 -3.23 -3.27
CA ILE A 190 13.80 -3.82 -2.85
C ILE A 190 14.18 -4.73 -1.67
N PRO A 191 13.64 -4.54 -0.44
CA PRO A 191 13.58 -5.67 0.46
C PRO A 191 12.79 -6.71 -0.30
N THR A 192 13.44 -7.79 -0.73
CA THR A 192 12.80 -8.94 -1.35
C THR A 192 11.50 -9.14 -0.60
N LEU A 193 10.36 -9.10 -1.30
CA LEU A 193 9.07 -9.49 -0.73
C LEU A 193 9.22 -10.97 -0.38
N THR A 194 9.85 -11.22 0.75
CA THR A 194 10.06 -12.53 1.30
C THR A 194 8.67 -13.04 1.63
N ARG A 195 8.46 -14.30 1.29
CA ARG A 195 7.19 -15.00 1.53
C ARG A 195 6.73 -14.81 2.98
N ASP A 196 7.69 -14.70 3.89
CA ASP A 196 7.50 -14.49 5.32
C ASP A 196 6.95 -13.10 5.66
N TYR A 197 7.38 -12.04 4.99
CA TYR A 197 6.82 -10.70 5.19
C TYR A 197 5.36 -10.62 4.71
N ILE A 198 5.05 -11.29 3.59
CA ILE A 198 3.67 -11.40 3.09
C ILE A 198 2.82 -12.24 4.05
N ALA A 199 3.35 -13.37 4.54
CA ALA A 199 2.66 -14.27 5.46
C ALA A 199 2.38 -13.59 6.81
N GLU A 200 3.36 -12.89 7.39
CA GLU A 200 3.23 -12.16 8.66
C GLU A 200 2.21 -11.02 8.55
N ARG A 201 2.25 -10.26 7.46
CA ARG A 201 1.26 -9.22 7.18
C ARG A 201 -0.15 -9.79 7.04
N THR A 202 -0.28 -10.93 6.35
CA THR A 202 -1.57 -11.61 6.16
C THR A 202 -2.11 -12.16 7.48
N ARG A 203 -1.25 -12.71 8.34
CA ARG A 203 -1.61 -13.22 9.67
C ARG A 203 -2.12 -12.11 10.59
N ARG A 204 -1.47 -10.94 10.60
CA ARG A 204 -1.95 -9.77 11.37
C ARG A 204 -3.27 -9.22 10.87
N ILE A 205 -3.45 -9.13 9.55
CA ILE A 205 -4.71 -8.65 8.97
C ILE A 205 -5.85 -9.60 9.33
N ASN A 206 -5.62 -10.92 9.24
CA ASN A 206 -6.61 -11.91 9.67
C ASN A 206 -6.95 -11.75 11.17
N ASN A 207 -5.97 -11.49 12.03
CA ASN A 207 -6.24 -11.25 13.46
C ASN A 207 -7.05 -9.97 13.72
N LEU A 208 -6.99 -8.97 12.84
CA LEU A 208 -7.74 -7.71 12.94
C LEU A 208 -9.15 -7.79 12.35
N THR A 209 -9.35 -8.63 11.32
CA THR A 209 -10.63 -8.76 10.60
C THR A 209 -11.45 -9.96 11.03
N THR A 210 -10.90 -10.84 11.87
CA THR A 210 -11.71 -11.89 12.50
C THR A 210 -12.55 -11.24 13.60
N PRO A 211 -13.89 -11.23 13.51
CA PRO A 211 -14.71 -10.80 14.63
C PRO A 211 -14.35 -11.68 15.83
N SER A 212 -13.96 -11.04 16.94
CA SER A 212 -13.78 -11.69 18.23
C SER A 212 -15.13 -12.27 18.64
N THR A 213 -15.42 -13.49 18.19
CA THR A 213 -16.34 -14.38 18.88
C THR A 213 -15.57 -14.91 20.08
N GLN A 214 -15.34 -14.01 21.05
CA GLN A 214 -14.93 -14.35 22.38
C GLN A 214 -16.07 -15.18 22.96
N ARG A 215 -16.01 -16.49 22.70
CA ARG A 215 -16.62 -17.49 23.56
C ARG A 215 -16.15 -17.15 24.96
N GLN A 216 -17.08 -16.56 25.71
CA GLN A 216 -17.10 -16.54 27.15
C GLN A 216 -17.11 -18.01 27.59
N ARG A 217 -15.93 -18.63 27.57
CA ARG A 217 -15.75 -19.95 28.16
C ARG A 217 -15.68 -19.67 29.65
N VAL A 218 -16.86 -19.73 30.27
CA VAL A 218 -17.05 -19.82 31.71
C VAL A 218 -16.03 -20.83 32.21
N HIS A 219 -15.01 -20.33 32.90
CA HIS A 219 -14.04 -21.16 33.57
C HIS A 219 -14.75 -21.66 34.83
N THR A 220 -15.33 -22.85 34.76
CA THR A 220 -15.75 -23.57 35.95
C THR A 220 -14.50 -23.86 36.76
N THR A 221 -14.37 -23.14 37.86
CA THR A 221 -13.41 -23.34 38.93
C THR A 221 -13.66 -24.75 39.49
N ARG A 222 -12.89 -25.74 39.04
CA ARG A 222 -12.79 -27.02 39.74
C ARG A 222 -11.52 -27.00 40.55
N THR A 223 -11.72 -26.72 41.82
CA THR A 223 -10.81 -26.93 42.94
C THR A 223 -10.25 -28.35 42.90
N THR A 224 -8.94 -28.46 42.74
CA THR A 224 -8.17 -29.61 43.23
C THR A 224 -6.85 -29.08 43.79
N ASN A 225 -6.80 -29.03 45.12
CA ASN A 225 -5.59 -28.91 45.92
C ASN A 225 -4.72 -30.15 45.68
N THR A 226 -3.43 -29.96 45.38
CA THR A 226 -2.31 -30.65 46.07
C THR A 226 -0.95 -30.14 45.59
N SER A 227 -0.27 -29.49 46.53
CA SER A 227 1.17 -29.39 46.84
C SER A 227 2.26 -29.10 45.79
N PRO A 228 3.18 -28.15 46.11
CA PRO A 228 4.35 -27.84 45.31
C PRO A 228 5.56 -28.72 45.72
N SER A 229 6.38 -29.12 44.75
CA SER A 229 7.74 -29.60 45.03
C SER A 229 8.73 -28.99 44.06
N THR A 230 9.57 -28.16 44.65
CA THR A 230 10.84 -27.60 44.21
C THR A 230 11.75 -28.69 43.64
N ARG A 231 12.36 -28.47 42.44
CA ARG A 231 13.77 -28.84 42.23
C ARG A 231 14.41 -28.18 41.02
N THR A 232 15.43 -27.40 41.33
CA THR A 232 16.52 -26.89 40.50
C THR A 232 17.37 -28.03 39.92
N THR A 233 17.74 -27.97 38.62
CA THR A 233 19.12 -28.26 38.16
C THR A 233 19.35 -27.98 36.68
N THR A 234 20.26 -27.02 36.50
CA THR A 234 21.26 -26.71 35.47
C THR A 234 21.81 -27.85 34.58
N ARG A 235 22.12 -27.47 33.32
CA ARG A 235 23.33 -27.78 32.52
C ARG A 235 23.69 -29.26 32.25
N THR A 236 23.71 -29.69 30.98
CA THR A 236 24.93 -29.79 30.13
C THR A 236 24.71 -30.61 28.86
N THR A 237 25.41 -30.16 27.83
CA THR A 237 25.81 -30.78 26.56
C THR A 237 26.28 -32.24 26.64
N ARG A 238 25.88 -33.08 25.66
CA ARG A 238 26.86 -33.82 24.81
C ARG A 238 26.20 -34.54 23.64
N SER A 239 26.87 -34.39 22.51
CA SER A 239 26.86 -35.18 21.30
C SER A 239 27.11 -36.68 21.56
N ARG A 240 26.48 -37.56 20.75
CA ARG A 240 27.09 -38.83 20.38
C ARG A 240 26.59 -39.37 19.04
N THR A 241 27.57 -39.67 18.21
CA THR A 241 27.56 -40.26 16.88
C THR A 241 27.38 -41.78 16.92
N GLN A 242 26.91 -42.32 15.77
CA GLN A 242 27.20 -43.64 15.18
C GLN A 242 26.82 -44.93 15.94
N SER A 243 26.04 -45.77 15.25
CA SER A 243 26.44 -47.17 15.02
C SER A 243 25.72 -47.76 13.81
N SER A 244 26.51 -48.25 12.87
CA SER A 244 26.16 -49.12 11.75
C SER A 244 26.57 -50.56 12.09
N ARG A 245 25.70 -51.54 11.88
CA ARG A 245 26.11 -52.95 11.77
C ARG A 245 25.17 -53.77 10.87
N THR A 246 25.76 -54.22 9.77
CA THR A 246 25.49 -55.36 8.87
C THR A 246 25.59 -56.70 9.65
N THR A 247 24.95 -57.84 9.37
CA THR A 247 24.66 -58.71 8.18
C THR A 247 23.93 -60.00 8.73
N PRO A 248 23.70 -61.15 8.02
CA PRO A 248 23.00 -61.40 6.74
C PRO A 248 22.06 -62.67 6.71
N THR A 249 21.39 -62.86 5.55
CA THR A 249 20.96 -64.12 4.85
C THR A 249 19.86 -65.07 5.39
N SER A 250 18.77 -65.24 4.62
CA SER A 250 18.54 -66.44 3.78
C SER A 250 17.21 -66.40 2.99
N HIS A 251 17.33 -66.64 1.67
CA HIS A 251 16.41 -67.21 0.69
C HIS A 251 14.88 -67.25 0.89
N ARG A 252 14.16 -66.64 -0.07
CA ARG A 252 13.25 -67.38 -0.97
C ARG A 252 13.06 -66.65 -2.31
N GLN A 253 13.37 -67.34 -3.40
CA GLN A 253 13.24 -66.89 -4.80
C GLN A 253 11.87 -67.26 -5.39
N THR A 254 11.64 -66.69 -6.58
CA THR A 254 10.56 -66.87 -7.58
C THR A 254 9.37 -65.89 -7.40
N ALA A 255 8.88 -65.15 -8.39
CA ALA A 255 9.06 -65.20 -9.84
C ALA A 255 9.00 -63.79 -10.48
N ARG A 256 9.60 -63.72 -11.66
CA ARG A 256 9.80 -62.56 -12.53
C ARG A 256 8.49 -62.21 -13.24
N THR A 257 8.01 -60.97 -13.11
CA THR A 257 7.07 -60.38 -14.09
C THR A 257 7.50 -58.96 -14.41
N ARG A 258 7.95 -58.80 -15.65
CA ARG A 258 8.42 -57.56 -16.25
C ARG A 258 7.18 -56.85 -16.80
N THR A 259 6.76 -55.76 -16.17
CA THR A 259 5.75 -54.84 -16.74
C THR A 259 6.27 -53.41 -16.69
N THR A 260 6.75 -52.95 -17.83
CA THR A 260 6.81 -51.54 -18.23
C THR A 260 5.44 -50.91 -18.03
N ASN A 261 5.34 -49.83 -17.24
CA ASN A 261 4.19 -48.92 -17.30
C ASN A 261 4.55 -47.49 -16.84
N THR A 262 4.82 -46.66 -17.85
CA THR A 262 4.20 -45.36 -18.11
C THR A 262 3.99 -44.37 -16.95
N THR A 263 4.76 -43.29 -17.04
CA THR A 263 4.50 -41.97 -16.44
C THR A 263 3.04 -41.54 -16.65
N ARG A 264 2.25 -41.64 -15.58
CA ARG A 264 0.85 -41.21 -15.53
C ARG A 264 0.79 -39.68 -15.52
N THR A 265 0.93 -39.06 -16.68
CA THR A 265 0.43 -37.71 -16.90
C THR A 265 -1.09 -37.76 -16.78
N THR A 266 -1.64 -37.09 -15.77
CA THR A 266 -3.08 -36.93 -15.62
C THR A 266 -3.61 -36.08 -16.78
N ARG A 267 -3.97 -36.75 -17.87
CA ARG A 267 -4.63 -36.17 -19.04
C ARG A 267 -6.07 -35.82 -18.64
N VAL A 268 -6.26 -34.55 -18.27
CA VAL A 268 -7.60 -33.99 -17.99
C VAL A 268 -8.43 -34.10 -19.28
N LYS A 269 -9.51 -34.88 -19.24
CA LYS A 269 -10.48 -35.00 -20.34
C LYS A 269 -10.93 -33.60 -20.79
N PRO A 270 -10.93 -33.30 -22.11
CA PRO A 270 -11.45 -32.02 -22.60
C PRO A 270 -12.97 -32.03 -22.44
N THR A 271 -13.47 -31.35 -21.40
CA THR A 271 -14.91 -31.15 -21.23
C THR A 271 -15.45 -30.32 -22.39
N SER A 272 -16.44 -30.92 -23.07
CA SER A 272 -17.53 -30.36 -23.89
C SER A 272 -17.58 -28.83 -24.07
N LYS A 273 -17.87 -28.40 -25.32
CA LYS A 273 -18.25 -27.03 -25.72
C LYS A 273 -18.92 -26.24 -24.57
N VAL A 274 -18.38 -25.07 -24.26
CA VAL A 274 -18.85 -24.21 -23.16
C VAL A 274 -20.29 -23.75 -23.47
N ARG A 275 -21.29 -24.40 -22.86
CA ARG A 275 -22.72 -24.12 -23.08
C ARG A 275 -23.18 -22.75 -22.58
N ASP A 276 -22.51 -22.17 -21.58
CA ASP A 276 -22.87 -20.86 -21.00
C ASP A 276 -21.62 -19.97 -20.87
N LEU A 277 -21.47 -19.05 -21.83
CA LEU A 277 -20.36 -18.10 -21.88
C LEU A 277 -20.50 -17.01 -20.80
N ASN A 278 -21.73 -16.66 -20.39
CA ASN A 278 -21.99 -15.57 -19.43
C ASN A 278 -21.44 -15.88 -18.05
N LYS A 279 -21.34 -17.16 -17.68
CA LYS A 279 -20.71 -17.61 -16.44
C LYS A 279 -19.23 -17.22 -16.34
N TYR A 280 -18.56 -16.98 -17.46
CA TYR A 280 -17.14 -16.65 -17.54
C TYR A 280 -16.88 -15.17 -17.86
N LYS A 281 -17.92 -14.36 -18.00
CA LYS A 281 -17.81 -12.91 -18.19
C LYS A 281 -17.39 -12.24 -16.89
N PRO A 282 -16.27 -11.49 -16.85
CA PRO A 282 -15.88 -10.70 -15.67
C PRO A 282 -17.00 -9.75 -15.23
N ARG A 283 -17.21 -9.62 -13.91
CA ARG A 283 -18.16 -8.67 -13.35
C ARG A 283 -17.52 -7.27 -13.28
N ALA A 284 -17.52 -6.59 -14.42
CA ALA A 284 -17.07 -5.20 -14.56
C ALA A 284 -18.17 -4.36 -15.21
N SER A 285 -18.22 -3.05 -14.92
CA SER A 285 -19.14 -2.10 -15.55
C SER A 285 -18.88 -1.97 -17.05
N TYR A 286 -17.61 -1.98 -17.45
CA TYR A 286 -17.18 -2.02 -18.85
C TYR A 286 -16.10 -3.09 -19.02
N LEU A 287 -16.32 -4.02 -19.96
CA LEU A 287 -15.31 -5.01 -20.31
C LEU A 287 -14.21 -4.39 -21.18
N THR A 288 -12.97 -4.57 -20.76
CA THR A 288 -11.73 -4.25 -21.48
C THR A 288 -10.86 -5.50 -21.64
N VAL A 289 -9.79 -5.42 -22.44
CA VAL A 289 -8.81 -6.53 -22.57
C VAL A 289 -8.18 -6.88 -21.22
N ASP A 290 -7.97 -5.89 -20.36
CA ASP A 290 -7.36 -6.06 -19.04
C ASP A 290 -8.19 -6.94 -18.11
N ASP A 291 -9.51 -6.95 -18.26
CA ASP A 291 -10.39 -7.77 -17.44
C ASP A 291 -10.27 -9.28 -17.70
N PHE A 292 -9.64 -9.65 -18.83
CA PHE A 292 -9.41 -11.05 -19.21
C PHE A 292 -7.98 -11.52 -18.92
N LYS A 293 -7.11 -10.64 -18.40
CA LYS A 293 -5.75 -11.00 -17.98
C LYS A 293 -5.79 -11.76 -16.65
N CYS A 294 -4.85 -12.68 -16.47
CA CYS A 294 -4.69 -13.38 -15.20
C CYS A 294 -4.46 -12.38 -14.05
N ILE A 295 -5.18 -12.54 -12.94
CA ILE A 295 -5.08 -11.66 -11.77
C ILE A 295 -3.74 -11.76 -11.01
N PHE A 296 -2.90 -12.75 -11.31
CA PHE A 296 -1.60 -12.95 -10.65
C PHE A 296 -0.43 -12.54 -11.56
N CYS A 297 -0.32 -13.13 -12.75
CA CYS A 297 0.76 -12.78 -13.68
C CYS A 297 0.48 -11.58 -14.59
N PHE A 298 -0.73 -11.00 -14.54
CA PHE A 298 -1.17 -9.86 -15.36
C PHE A 298 -1.01 -10.03 -16.88
N ASN A 299 -0.87 -11.28 -17.34
CA ASN A 299 -0.77 -11.62 -18.75
C ASN A 299 -2.10 -12.17 -19.27
N LEU A 300 -2.41 -11.86 -20.52
CA LEU A 300 -3.53 -12.48 -21.22
C LEU A 300 -3.16 -13.94 -21.53
N PRO A 301 -4.00 -14.94 -21.21
CA PRO A 301 -3.72 -16.33 -21.53
C PRO A 301 -3.44 -16.50 -23.03
N LYS A 302 -2.33 -17.15 -23.39
CA LYS A 302 -1.89 -17.28 -24.79
C LYS A 302 -1.48 -18.71 -25.13
N LEU A 303 -1.69 -19.10 -26.39
CA LEU A 303 -1.17 -20.36 -26.94
C LEU A 303 0.01 -20.05 -27.88
N PRO A 304 1.08 -20.87 -27.89
CA PRO A 304 1.24 -22.14 -27.17
C PRO A 304 1.72 -22.02 -25.72
N GLY A 305 2.14 -20.83 -25.25
CA GLY A 305 2.82 -20.65 -23.96
C GLY A 305 2.08 -21.16 -22.71
N ASP A 306 0.75 -21.09 -22.68
CA ASP A 306 -0.06 -21.56 -21.55
C ASP A 306 -0.75 -22.91 -21.80
N ARG A 307 -0.31 -23.67 -22.82
CA ARG A 307 -0.92 -24.96 -23.15
C ARG A 307 -0.84 -25.90 -21.95
N GLY A 308 -1.99 -26.40 -21.50
CA GLY A 308 -2.08 -27.32 -20.37
C GLY A 308 -2.19 -26.68 -18.98
N ARG A 309 -1.92 -25.37 -18.82
CA ARG A 309 -2.05 -24.68 -17.52
C ARG A 309 -3.50 -24.58 -17.06
N GLY A 310 -4.41 -24.33 -18.00
CA GLY A 310 -5.83 -24.14 -17.71
C GLY A 310 -6.14 -22.82 -16.98
N ILE A 311 -7.39 -22.39 -17.01
CA ILE A 311 -7.86 -21.14 -16.44
C ILE A 311 -8.96 -21.41 -15.41
N VAL A 312 -8.82 -20.83 -14.23
CA VAL A 312 -9.84 -20.81 -13.19
C VAL A 312 -10.42 -19.41 -13.12
N VAL A 313 -11.75 -19.33 -13.02
CA VAL A 313 -12.46 -18.06 -12.91
C VAL A 313 -13.02 -17.92 -11.50
N CYS A 314 -12.79 -16.77 -10.86
CA CYS A 314 -13.30 -16.52 -9.52
C CYS A 314 -14.85 -16.66 -9.48
N PRO A 315 -15.42 -17.41 -8.53
CA PRO A 315 -16.89 -17.56 -8.44
C PRO A 315 -17.62 -16.25 -8.16
N ASN A 316 -16.96 -15.30 -7.48
CA ASN A 316 -17.57 -14.04 -7.06
C ASN A 316 -17.41 -12.94 -8.12
N CYS A 317 -16.18 -12.55 -8.47
CA CYS A 317 -15.93 -11.44 -9.40
C CYS A 317 -15.74 -11.87 -10.86
N ARG A 318 -15.63 -13.18 -11.12
CA ARG A 318 -15.41 -13.76 -12.45
C ARG A 318 -14.15 -13.28 -13.19
N TYR A 319 -13.16 -12.76 -12.46
CA TYR A 319 -11.83 -12.53 -13.03
C TYR A 319 -11.03 -13.84 -13.13
N PRO A 320 -10.22 -14.00 -14.18
CA PRO A 320 -9.49 -15.24 -14.47
C PRO A 320 -8.15 -15.33 -13.74
N ALA A 321 -7.68 -16.56 -13.54
CA ALA A 321 -6.35 -16.90 -13.08
C ALA A 321 -5.86 -18.16 -13.82
N HIS A 322 -4.55 -18.31 -14.05
CA HIS A 322 -4.01 -19.61 -14.43
C HIS A 322 -4.20 -20.61 -13.28
N ALA A 323 -4.54 -21.86 -13.61
CA ALA A 323 -5.00 -22.82 -12.59
C ALA A 323 -3.89 -23.23 -11.60
N ASP A 324 -2.64 -23.23 -12.05
CA ASP A 324 -1.43 -23.40 -11.24
C ASP A 324 -1.25 -22.25 -10.24
N GLU A 325 -1.29 -21.00 -10.71
CA GLU A 325 -1.17 -19.80 -9.87
C GLU A 325 -2.33 -19.70 -8.88
N PHE A 326 -3.56 -20.03 -9.32
CA PHE A 326 -4.72 -20.11 -8.44
C PHE A 326 -4.55 -21.15 -7.35
N LYS A 327 -4.08 -22.36 -7.70
CA LYS A 327 -3.85 -23.43 -6.72
C LYS A 327 -2.77 -23.04 -5.72
N ASP A 328 -1.69 -22.42 -6.17
CA ASP A 328 -0.62 -21.97 -5.27
C ASP A 328 -1.11 -20.88 -4.32
N TRP A 329 -1.87 -19.92 -4.82
CA TRP A 329 -2.52 -18.90 -4.00
C TRP A 329 -3.51 -19.49 -2.98
N MET A 330 -4.29 -20.51 -3.37
CA MET A 330 -5.24 -21.18 -2.48
C MET A 330 -4.60 -22.00 -1.35
N ARG A 331 -3.28 -22.29 -1.43
CA ARG A 331 -2.53 -22.92 -0.32
C ARG A 331 -2.29 -21.95 0.83
N THR A 332 -2.16 -20.66 0.54
CA THR A 332 -1.80 -19.63 1.53
C THR A 332 -2.95 -18.69 1.87
N SER A 333 -3.96 -18.59 1.01
CA SER A 333 -5.10 -17.70 1.18
C SER A 333 -6.41 -18.37 0.78
N ASN A 334 -7.49 -18.07 1.51
CA ASN A 334 -8.85 -18.46 1.14
C ASN A 334 -9.62 -17.32 0.43
N LEU A 335 -8.97 -16.20 0.10
CA LEU A 335 -9.59 -15.02 -0.49
C LEU A 335 -9.23 -14.87 -1.97
N CYS A 336 -10.11 -14.24 -2.75
CA CYS A 336 -9.75 -13.81 -4.10
C CYS A 336 -8.76 -12.64 -4.05
N SER A 337 -7.65 -12.71 -4.80
CA SER A 337 -6.66 -11.61 -4.87
C SER A 337 -7.20 -10.31 -5.49
N ARG A 338 -8.29 -10.39 -6.27
CA ARG A 338 -8.90 -9.23 -6.93
C ARG A 338 -10.04 -8.61 -6.11
N CYS A 339 -11.02 -9.40 -5.69
CA CYS A 339 -12.22 -8.88 -5.01
C CYS A 339 -12.22 -9.11 -3.50
N SER A 340 -11.20 -9.78 -2.95
CA SER A 340 -11.07 -10.10 -1.51
C SER A 340 -12.20 -10.95 -0.94
N ALA A 341 -13.15 -11.42 -1.76
CA ALA A 341 -14.22 -12.29 -1.31
C ALA A 341 -13.69 -13.70 -1.00
N VAL A 342 -14.25 -14.31 0.05
CA VAL A 342 -13.91 -15.69 0.45
C VAL A 342 -14.28 -16.67 -0.66
N ILE A 343 -13.34 -17.55 -1.00
CA ILE A 343 -13.54 -18.63 -1.96
C ILE A 343 -14.10 -19.86 -1.21
N PRO A 344 -15.28 -20.39 -1.62
CA PRO A 344 -15.88 -21.56 -0.99
C PRO A 344 -14.91 -22.75 -0.92
N SER A 345 -14.89 -23.47 0.21
CA SER A 345 -13.97 -24.60 0.45
C SER A 345 -14.05 -25.68 -0.63
N GLY A 346 -15.26 -26.01 -1.12
CA GLY A 346 -15.45 -26.95 -2.23
C GLY A 346 -14.77 -26.48 -3.52
N PHE A 347 -14.88 -25.19 -3.84
CA PHE A 347 -14.22 -24.61 -5.02
C PHE A 347 -12.68 -24.56 -4.87
N ARG A 348 -12.17 -24.40 -3.64
CA ARG A 348 -10.72 -24.45 -3.38
C ARG A 348 -10.13 -25.84 -3.60
N ARG A 349 -10.84 -26.88 -3.14
CA ARG A 349 -10.41 -28.27 -3.29
C ARG A 349 -10.50 -28.75 -4.74
N ASN A 350 -11.56 -28.36 -5.45
CA ASN A 350 -11.79 -28.78 -6.83
C ASN A 350 -12.27 -27.60 -7.69
N PRO A 351 -11.37 -26.68 -8.09
CA PRO A 351 -11.76 -25.54 -8.91
C PRO A 351 -12.15 -26.01 -10.32
N ARG A 352 -13.15 -25.38 -10.91
CA ARG A 352 -13.53 -25.65 -12.30
C ARG A 352 -12.48 -25.06 -13.24
N ILE A 353 -11.71 -25.92 -13.89
CA ILE A 353 -10.66 -25.53 -14.84
C ILE A 353 -11.23 -25.49 -16.26
N VAL A 354 -11.08 -24.35 -16.91
CA VAL A 354 -11.38 -24.14 -18.33
C VAL A 354 -10.10 -24.30 -19.14
N SER A 355 -10.15 -24.96 -20.29
CA SER A 355 -8.98 -25.00 -21.17
C SER A 355 -8.66 -23.60 -21.70
N VAL A 356 -7.38 -23.28 -21.88
CA VAL A 356 -6.95 -21.98 -22.43
C VAL A 356 -7.58 -21.73 -23.81
N LYS A 357 -7.70 -22.78 -24.64
CA LYS A 357 -8.39 -22.70 -25.94
C LYS A 357 -9.84 -22.24 -25.80
N ASN A 358 -10.60 -22.84 -24.87
CA ASN A 358 -12.00 -22.45 -24.63
C ASN A 358 -12.10 -21.05 -24.02
N TYR A 359 -11.18 -20.69 -23.13
CA TYR A 359 -11.14 -19.36 -22.52
C TYR A 359 -10.86 -18.26 -23.56
N LEU A 360 -9.96 -18.50 -24.51
CA LEU A 360 -9.70 -17.59 -25.62
C LEU A 360 -10.91 -17.38 -26.54
N ILE A 361 -11.74 -18.42 -26.73
CA ILE A 361 -13.02 -18.30 -27.46
C ILE A 361 -13.99 -17.39 -26.70
N ILE A 362 -14.12 -17.57 -25.37
CA ILE A 362 -14.95 -16.73 -24.50
C ILE A 362 -14.49 -15.26 -24.56
N TYR A 363 -13.18 -15.04 -24.42
CA TYR A 363 -12.55 -13.71 -24.52
C TYR A 363 -12.89 -13.02 -25.85
N ARG A 364 -12.68 -13.71 -26.98
CA ARG A 364 -12.98 -13.17 -28.31
C ARG A 364 -14.47 -12.86 -28.49
N HIS A 365 -15.35 -13.73 -27.99
CA HIS A 365 -16.79 -13.52 -28.08
C HIS A 365 -17.24 -12.21 -27.41
N PHE A 366 -16.76 -11.92 -26.20
CA PHE A 366 -17.18 -10.73 -25.47
C PHE A 366 -16.55 -9.42 -25.93
N LEU A 367 -15.34 -9.46 -26.52
CA LEU A 367 -14.71 -8.25 -27.05
C LEU A 367 -15.05 -7.96 -28.52
N LYS A 368 -15.35 -8.98 -29.34
CA LYS A 368 -15.80 -8.75 -30.72
C LYS A 368 -17.22 -8.17 -30.80
N LYS A 369 -18.11 -8.48 -29.86
CA LYS A 369 -19.49 -7.94 -29.82
C LYS A 369 -19.58 -6.45 -29.45
N LYS A 370 -18.43 -5.78 -29.27
CA LYS A 370 -18.31 -4.35 -28.89
C LYS A 370 -17.74 -3.48 -30.02
N ARG A 371 -17.31 -4.07 -31.13
CA ARG A 371 -17.14 -3.41 -32.42
C ARG A 371 -18.34 -3.77 -33.26
#